data_AF-A0A951BCL5-F1
#
_entry.id   AF-A0A951BCL5-F1
#
_cell.length_a   1.000
_cell.length_b   1.000
_cell.length_c   1.000
_cell.angle_alpha   90.00
_cell.angle_beta   90.00
_cell.angle_gamma   90.00
#
_symmetry.space_group_name_H-M   'P 1'
#
loop_
_entity.id
_entity.type
_entity.pdbx_description
1 polymer ?
#
loop_
_entity_poly.entity_id
_entity_poly.type
_entity_poly.pdbx_seq_one_letter_code
_entity_poly.pdbx_strand_id
1 'polypeptide(L)'
;EMSAREFSSFLGTAFANLAAHSSDGAIHFICMDWRHMGEILEAGRVVYSELKNLIVWAKDNGGMGTFYRSRHELIFAFKVGTGPHINAFELGQHGRYRTNVWQYRGVNTFKAGRVDELAMHPTVKPVALIADAIKDVSRRGTIVLDLFGGSGSTMIAAHKTGRRAYVCELDPVYCDRIIRRWEEFAKDEAELVACGLASSRTDRLSRAETAPDVPAEAWA
;
A
#
# COMPACT_ATOMS: atom_id res chain seq x y z
N GLU A 1 -16.81 14.35 -0.68
CA GLU A 1 -16.55 12.91 -0.77
C GLU A 1 -17.35 12.30 -1.91
N MET A 2 -16.91 11.14 -2.40
CA MET A 2 -17.65 10.33 -3.38
C MET A 2 -18.82 9.60 -2.70
N SER A 3 -19.94 9.45 -3.40
CA SER A 3 -20.98 8.50 -3.00
C SER A 3 -20.47 7.05 -3.09
N ALA A 4 -21.15 6.12 -2.42
CA ALA A 4 -20.81 4.68 -2.49
C ALA A 4 -20.71 4.17 -3.93
N ARG A 5 -21.63 4.58 -4.82
CA ARG A 5 -21.62 4.19 -6.23
C ARG A 5 -20.44 4.79 -7.00
N GLU A 6 -20.14 6.07 -6.80
CA GLU A 6 -18.98 6.72 -7.41
C GLU A 6 -17.68 6.05 -6.93
N PHE A 7 -17.62 5.69 -5.64
CA PHE A 7 -16.46 5.00 -5.08
C PHE A 7 -16.30 3.58 -5.63
N SER A 8 -17.38 2.79 -5.72
CA SER A 8 -17.36 1.48 -6.40
C SER A 8 -16.88 1.60 -7.86
N SER A 9 -17.34 2.61 -8.60
CA SER A 9 -16.94 2.86 -9.99
C SER A 9 -15.46 3.25 -10.11
N PHE A 10 -14.99 4.11 -9.21
CA PHE A 10 -13.58 4.49 -9.09
C PHE A 10 -12.70 3.26 -8.81
N LEU A 11 -13.07 2.45 -7.81
CA LEU A 11 -12.37 1.21 -7.45
C LEU A 11 -12.36 0.22 -8.62
N GLY A 12 -13.48 0.05 -9.33
CA GLY A 12 -13.56 -0.80 -10.52
C GLY A 12 -12.56 -0.40 -11.60
N THR A 13 -12.44 0.91 -11.86
CA THR A 13 -11.46 1.45 -12.81
C THR A 13 -10.02 1.21 -12.35
N ALA A 14 -9.73 1.50 -11.07
CA ALA A 14 -8.40 1.28 -10.50
C ALA A 14 -8.00 -0.20 -10.53
N PHE A 15 -8.91 -1.10 -10.15
CA PHE A 15 -8.67 -2.54 -10.18
C PHE A 15 -8.47 -3.05 -11.61
N ALA A 16 -9.26 -2.58 -12.57
CA ALA A 16 -9.09 -2.94 -13.98
C ALA A 16 -7.70 -2.54 -14.51
N ASN A 17 -7.25 -1.32 -14.19
CA ASN A 17 -5.91 -0.85 -14.56
C ASN A 17 -4.80 -1.67 -13.91
N LEU A 18 -4.94 -2.01 -12.62
CA LEU A 18 -4.01 -2.91 -11.93
C LEU A 18 -3.97 -4.28 -12.62
N ALA A 19 -5.14 -4.88 -12.88
CA ALA A 19 -5.22 -6.22 -13.48
C ALA A 19 -4.65 -6.26 -14.91
N ALA A 20 -4.90 -5.22 -15.71
CA ALA A 20 -4.39 -5.11 -17.08
C ALA A 20 -2.85 -5.03 -17.16
N HIS A 21 -2.18 -4.57 -16.10
CA HIS A 21 -0.72 -4.45 -16.03
C HIS A 21 -0.07 -5.48 -15.10
N SER A 22 -0.81 -6.53 -14.74
CA SER A 22 -0.34 -7.63 -13.91
C SER A 22 -0.20 -8.92 -14.72
N SER A 23 0.76 -9.78 -14.33
CA SER A 23 0.87 -11.12 -14.89
C SER A 23 -0.38 -11.95 -14.57
N ASP A 24 -0.75 -12.86 -15.48
CA ASP A 24 -1.76 -13.89 -15.18
C ASP A 24 -1.31 -14.73 -13.98
N GLY A 25 -2.20 -14.91 -13.01
CA GLY A 25 -1.92 -15.52 -11.70
C GLY A 25 -1.38 -14.57 -10.63
N ALA A 26 -1.22 -13.27 -10.89
CA ALA A 26 -0.80 -12.31 -9.87
C ALA A 26 -1.81 -12.20 -8.70
N ILE A 27 -1.31 -11.87 -7.50
CA ILE A 27 -2.13 -11.62 -6.32
C ILE A 27 -2.09 -10.14 -5.96
N HIS A 28 -3.25 -9.50 -5.90
CA HIS A 28 -3.41 -8.13 -5.43
C HIS A 28 -3.87 -8.13 -3.97
N PHE A 29 -3.16 -7.39 -3.12
CA PHE A 29 -3.54 -7.15 -1.74
C PHE A 29 -4.14 -5.76 -1.60
N ILE A 30 -5.45 -5.67 -1.50
CA ILE A 30 -6.16 -4.40 -1.38
C ILE A 30 -6.48 -4.14 0.09
N CYS A 31 -5.83 -3.14 0.69
CA CYS A 31 -6.09 -2.74 2.07
C CYS A 31 -7.29 -1.78 2.11
N MET A 32 -8.26 -2.04 3.00
CA MET A 32 -9.41 -1.15 3.16
C MET A 32 -10.02 -1.24 4.56
N ASP A 33 -10.65 -0.14 4.98
CA ASP A 33 -11.49 -0.13 6.18
C ASP A 33 -12.72 -1.03 5.98
N TRP A 34 -13.20 -1.65 7.06
CA TRP A 34 -14.33 -2.58 7.01
C TRP A 34 -15.62 -1.92 6.50
N ARG A 35 -15.78 -0.60 6.70
CA ARG A 35 -16.94 0.16 6.25
C ARG A 35 -17.11 0.14 4.73
N HIS A 36 -16.01 0.00 3.99
CA HIS A 36 -16.01 -0.01 2.53
C HIS A 36 -15.89 -1.43 1.94
N MET A 37 -16.18 -2.47 2.72
CA MET A 37 -16.09 -3.84 2.22
C MET A 37 -17.08 -4.12 1.09
N GLY A 38 -18.23 -3.45 1.08
CA GLY A 38 -19.24 -3.61 0.04
C GLY A 38 -18.70 -3.19 -1.33
N GLU A 39 -18.14 -1.99 -1.40
CA GLU A 39 -17.60 -1.36 -2.60
C GLU A 39 -16.37 -2.12 -3.13
N ILE A 40 -15.50 -2.60 -2.23
CA ILE A 40 -14.35 -3.45 -2.60
C ILE A 40 -14.82 -4.76 -3.23
N LEU A 41 -15.81 -5.43 -2.63
CA LEU A 41 -16.32 -6.71 -3.13
C LEU A 41 -17.11 -6.53 -4.43
N GLU A 42 -17.86 -5.44 -4.58
CA GLU A 42 -18.56 -5.09 -5.82
C GLU A 42 -17.57 -4.89 -6.97
N ALA A 43 -16.60 -3.99 -6.81
CA ALA A 43 -15.57 -3.73 -7.81
C ALA A 43 -14.71 -4.98 -8.08
N GLY A 44 -14.33 -5.70 -7.03
CA GLY A 44 -13.45 -6.86 -7.13
C GLY A 44 -14.07 -8.03 -7.91
N ARG A 45 -15.37 -8.30 -7.75
CA ARG A 45 -16.07 -9.37 -8.47
C ARG A 45 -16.14 -9.15 -9.98
N VAL A 46 -16.10 -7.89 -10.43
CA VAL A 46 -16.13 -7.55 -11.86
C VAL A 46 -14.77 -7.78 -12.52
N VAL A 47 -13.69 -7.52 -11.78
CA VAL A 47 -12.32 -7.48 -12.35
C VAL A 47 -11.54 -8.78 -12.12
N TYR A 48 -11.63 -9.36 -10.94
CA TYR A 48 -10.77 -10.46 -10.53
C TYR A 48 -11.44 -11.81 -10.74
N SER A 49 -10.63 -12.84 -11.04
CA SER A 49 -11.14 -14.19 -11.23
C SER A 49 -11.57 -14.85 -9.92
N GLU A 50 -10.94 -14.45 -8.81
CA GLU A 50 -11.14 -15.10 -7.51
C GLU A 50 -10.74 -14.17 -6.36
N LEU A 51 -11.56 -14.10 -5.32
CA LEU A 51 -11.15 -13.62 -4.00
C LEU A 51 -10.51 -14.78 -3.25
N LYS A 52 -9.18 -14.80 -3.16
CA LYS A 52 -8.40 -15.88 -2.54
C LYS A 52 -8.61 -15.95 -1.03
N ASN A 53 -8.63 -14.80 -0.38
CA ASN A 53 -8.81 -14.73 1.07
C ASN A 53 -9.21 -13.32 1.51
N LEU A 54 -9.81 -13.25 2.69
CA LEU A 54 -9.95 -12.01 3.45
C LEU A 54 -9.00 -12.10 4.65
N ILE A 55 -8.02 -11.21 4.65
CA ILE A 55 -7.01 -11.12 5.71
C ILE A 55 -7.39 -10.02 6.69
N VAL A 56 -7.25 -10.28 7.97
CA VAL A 56 -7.41 -9.29 9.04
C VAL A 56 -6.02 -8.89 9.51
N TRP A 57 -5.61 -7.66 9.23
CA TRP A 57 -4.45 -7.07 9.88
C TRP A 57 -4.84 -6.59 11.28
N ALA A 58 -4.46 -7.35 12.30
CA ALA A 58 -4.62 -7.00 13.70
C ALA A 58 -3.49 -6.05 14.14
N LYS A 59 -3.90 -4.86 14.59
CA LYS A 59 -3.02 -3.79 15.09
C LYS A 59 -2.77 -3.99 16.60
N ASP A 60 -1.80 -3.29 17.18
CA ASP A 60 -1.54 -3.29 18.63
C ASP A 60 -2.55 -2.44 19.40
N ASN A 61 -2.94 -1.30 18.83
CA ASN A 61 -3.83 -0.33 19.46
C ASN A 61 -5.10 -0.10 18.64
N GLY A 62 -6.21 0.22 19.33
CA GLY A 62 -7.44 0.66 18.68
C GLY A 62 -7.30 2.07 18.11
N GLY A 63 -7.88 2.32 16.93
CA GLY A 63 -7.96 3.65 16.32
C GLY A 63 -8.76 4.65 17.16
N MET A 64 -8.93 5.88 16.66
CA MET A 64 -9.74 6.89 17.34
C MET A 64 -11.23 6.50 17.34
N GLY A 65 -11.97 6.91 18.37
CA GLY A 65 -13.41 6.65 18.49
C GLY A 65 -13.87 6.45 19.93
N THR A 66 -15.17 6.67 20.17
CA THR A 66 -15.80 6.56 21.50
C THR A 66 -16.55 5.25 21.71
N PHE A 67 -16.83 4.49 20.65
CA PHE A 67 -17.48 3.18 20.72
C PHE A 67 -16.48 2.03 20.46
N TYR A 68 -16.82 1.01 19.67
CA TYR A 68 -15.87 -0.04 19.28
C TYR A 68 -14.77 0.54 18.38
N ARG A 69 -13.59 0.72 18.98
CA ARG A 69 -12.42 1.24 18.29
C ARG A 69 -11.79 0.14 17.44
N SER A 70 -11.75 0.33 16.12
CA SER A 70 -11.13 -0.62 15.20
C SER A 70 -9.66 -0.84 15.55
N ARG A 71 -9.32 -2.06 15.93
CA ARG A 71 -7.95 -2.55 16.13
C ARG A 71 -7.53 -3.44 14.95
N HIS A 72 -8.15 -3.25 13.79
CA HIS A 72 -7.83 -4.01 12.61
C HIS A 72 -7.99 -3.18 11.35
N GLU A 73 -7.52 -3.75 10.26
CA GLU A 73 -7.82 -3.34 8.89
C GLU A 73 -7.99 -4.60 8.03
N LEU A 74 -8.82 -4.52 7.00
CA LEU A 74 -9.06 -5.65 6.12
C LEU A 74 -8.13 -5.58 4.93
N ILE A 75 -7.64 -6.74 4.49
CA ILE A 75 -6.81 -6.89 3.30
C ILE A 75 -7.46 -7.97 2.42
N PHE A 76 -7.93 -7.55 1.26
CA PHE A 76 -8.57 -8.43 0.28
C PHE A 76 -7.49 -8.97 -0.65
N ALA A 77 -7.30 -10.30 -0.65
CA ALA A 77 -6.36 -10.95 -1.55
C ALA A 77 -7.11 -11.42 -2.80
N PHE A 78 -6.99 -10.70 -3.91
CA PHE A 78 -7.60 -11.06 -5.18
C PHE A 78 -6.59 -11.70 -6.13
N LYS A 79 -7.03 -12.67 -6.92
CA LYS A 79 -6.25 -13.26 -8.00
C LYS A 79 -6.62 -12.64 -9.34
N VAL A 80 -5.60 -12.24 -10.10
CA VAL A 80 -5.72 -11.82 -11.50
C VAL A 80 -5.67 -13.06 -12.39
N GLY A 81 -6.68 -13.21 -13.24
CA GLY A 81 -6.73 -14.25 -14.27
C GLY A 81 -6.71 -15.70 -13.76
N THR A 82 -6.68 -16.63 -14.70
CA THR A 82 -6.87 -18.06 -14.41
C THR A 82 -5.56 -18.82 -14.19
N GLY A 83 -4.41 -18.26 -14.59
CA GLY A 83 -3.10 -18.88 -14.46
C GLY A 83 -2.69 -19.24 -13.04
N PRO A 84 -1.66 -20.08 -12.85
CA PRO A 84 -1.20 -20.45 -11.51
C PRO A 84 -0.63 -19.23 -10.77
N HIS A 85 -0.98 -19.08 -9.48
CA HIS A 85 -0.39 -18.07 -8.62
C HIS A 85 0.80 -18.63 -7.84
N ILE A 86 1.70 -17.75 -7.42
CA ILE A 86 2.80 -18.13 -6.52
C ILE A 86 2.25 -18.23 -5.10
N ASN A 87 2.55 -19.35 -4.44
CA ASN A 87 2.40 -19.53 -3.00
C ASN A 87 3.75 -19.93 -2.41
N ALA A 88 4.47 -18.99 -1.83
CA ALA A 88 5.82 -19.21 -1.31
C ALA A 88 5.85 -19.74 0.15
N PHE A 89 4.69 -19.95 0.77
CA PHE A 89 4.58 -20.43 2.15
C PHE A 89 3.97 -21.83 2.24
N GLU A 90 3.14 -22.23 1.28
CA GLU A 90 2.44 -23.52 1.24
C GLU A 90 1.84 -23.91 2.61
N LEU A 91 2.14 -25.10 3.13
CA LEU A 91 1.75 -25.56 4.47
C LEU A 91 2.80 -25.23 5.55
N GLY A 92 3.67 -24.24 5.30
CA GLY A 92 4.76 -23.87 6.21
C GLY A 92 6.03 -24.70 6.08
N GLN A 93 6.13 -25.53 5.05
CA GLN A 93 7.20 -26.51 4.85
C GLN A 93 8.60 -25.88 4.73
N HIS A 94 8.67 -24.60 4.36
CA HIS A 94 9.91 -23.82 4.23
C HIS A 94 10.06 -22.73 5.30
N GLY A 95 9.46 -22.93 6.47
CA GLY A 95 9.61 -22.04 7.63
C GLY A 95 8.78 -20.75 7.58
N ARG A 96 7.96 -20.55 6.53
CA ARG A 96 6.97 -19.47 6.47
C ARG A 96 5.59 -20.01 6.80
N TYR A 97 5.14 -19.85 8.03
CA TYR A 97 3.76 -20.13 8.39
C TYR A 97 2.90 -18.87 8.26
N ARG A 98 1.80 -18.94 7.52
CA ARG A 98 0.90 -17.81 7.29
C ARG A 98 -0.55 -18.22 7.60
N THR A 99 -1.25 -17.36 8.31
CA THR A 99 -2.70 -17.43 8.49
C THR A 99 -3.32 -16.17 7.87
N ASN A 100 -4.66 -16.10 7.83
CA ASN A 100 -5.38 -14.90 7.42
C ASN A 100 -5.56 -13.86 8.54
N VAL A 101 -4.87 -14.02 9.69
CA VAL A 101 -4.80 -13.00 10.74
C VAL A 101 -3.36 -12.56 10.90
N TRP A 102 -3.07 -11.35 10.44
CA TRP A 102 -1.73 -10.79 10.39
C TRP A 102 -1.52 -9.85 11.56
N GLN A 103 -0.55 -10.15 12.43
CA GLN A 103 -0.23 -9.32 13.57
C GLN A 103 0.96 -8.41 13.26
N TYR A 104 0.70 -7.13 13.05
CA TYR A 104 1.74 -6.10 12.90
C TYR A 104 1.32 -4.86 13.67
N ARG A 105 2.28 -4.19 14.33
CA ARG A 105 2.00 -2.95 15.05
C ARG A 105 1.54 -1.85 14.08
N GLY A 106 0.56 -1.05 14.49
CA GLY A 106 0.23 0.17 13.79
C GLY A 106 1.36 1.19 13.93
N VAL A 107 1.51 2.08 12.94
CA VAL A 107 2.54 3.13 13.00
C VAL A 107 2.09 4.32 13.87
N ASN A 108 0.80 4.37 14.23
CA ASN A 108 0.19 5.43 15.05
C ASN A 108 0.47 5.29 16.57
N THR A 109 1.45 4.48 16.96
CA THR A 109 1.83 4.33 18.37
C THR A 109 2.79 5.47 18.74
N PHE A 110 2.27 6.49 19.45
CA PHE A 110 3.06 7.55 20.08
C PHE A 110 4.15 6.95 20.97
N LYS A 111 5.36 6.77 20.43
CA LYS A 111 6.58 6.58 21.20
C LYS A 111 7.38 7.87 21.14
N ALA A 112 7.63 8.45 22.32
CA ALA A 112 8.65 9.48 22.48
C ALA A 112 9.96 8.96 21.87
N GLY A 113 10.40 9.57 20.77
CA GLY A 113 11.62 9.22 20.04
C GLY A 113 11.48 8.83 18.57
N ARG A 114 10.28 8.80 17.97
CA ARG A 114 10.10 8.63 16.50
C ARG A 114 9.20 9.69 15.87
N VAL A 115 9.43 10.95 16.24
CA VAL A 115 8.65 12.10 15.77
C VAL A 115 8.62 12.17 14.23
N ASP A 116 9.70 11.75 13.57
CA ASP A 116 9.79 11.77 12.10
C ASP A 116 8.85 10.77 11.40
N GLU A 117 8.60 9.58 11.96
CA GLU A 117 7.68 8.61 11.32
C GLU A 117 6.20 8.97 11.49
N LEU A 118 5.86 9.71 12.55
CA LEU A 118 4.49 10.14 12.86
C LEU A 118 4.08 11.40 12.09
N ALA A 119 5.04 12.29 11.76
CA ALA A 119 4.80 13.44 10.90
C ALA A 119 4.60 13.04 9.41
N MET A 120 4.96 11.81 9.03
CA MET A 120 5.05 11.41 7.63
C MET A 120 3.79 10.81 6.98
N HIS A 121 2.77 10.37 7.73
CA HIS A 121 1.41 10.13 7.19
C HIS A 121 0.48 9.65 8.30
N PRO A 122 -0.80 10.05 8.30
CA PRO A 122 -1.80 9.54 9.23
C PRO A 122 -2.11 8.02 9.13
N THR A 123 -1.65 7.33 8.07
CA THR A 123 -2.01 5.94 7.74
C THR A 123 -0.85 5.15 7.12
N VAL A 124 0.38 5.31 7.63
CA VAL A 124 1.52 4.51 7.15
C VAL A 124 1.26 3.02 7.39
N LYS A 125 1.26 2.22 6.32
CA LYS A 125 1.28 0.75 6.42
C LYS A 125 2.69 0.28 6.83
N PRO A 126 2.84 -0.66 7.78
CA PRO A 126 4.15 -1.17 8.18
C PRO A 126 4.89 -1.82 7.01
N VAL A 127 6.14 -1.38 6.77
CA VAL A 127 6.99 -1.95 5.70
C VAL A 127 7.17 -3.46 5.85
N ALA A 128 7.25 -3.97 7.09
CA ALA A 128 7.38 -5.40 7.35
C ALA A 128 6.15 -6.20 6.89
N LEU A 129 4.95 -5.68 7.08
CA LEU A 129 3.70 -6.30 6.62
C LEU A 129 3.73 -6.44 5.09
N ILE A 130 4.02 -5.33 4.40
CA ILE A 130 4.06 -5.32 2.92
C ILE A 130 5.19 -6.23 2.40
N ALA A 131 6.37 -6.21 3.04
CA ALA A 131 7.48 -7.06 2.65
C ALA A 131 7.14 -8.55 2.78
N ASP A 132 6.41 -8.94 3.83
CA ASP A 132 5.96 -10.31 3.98
C ASP A 132 4.93 -10.70 2.92
N ALA A 133 3.95 -9.83 2.65
CA ALA A 133 2.96 -10.03 1.59
C ALA A 133 3.62 -10.17 0.20
N ILE A 134 4.58 -9.31 -0.14
CA ILE A 134 5.35 -9.41 -1.39
C ILE A 134 6.05 -10.76 -1.49
N LYS A 135 6.71 -11.21 -0.41
CA LYS A 135 7.44 -12.48 -0.42
C LYS A 135 6.50 -13.70 -0.49
N ASP A 136 5.24 -13.58 -0.06
CA ASP A 136 4.27 -14.67 -0.10
C ASP A 136 3.88 -15.05 -1.55
N VAL A 137 3.87 -14.08 -2.46
CA VAL A 137 3.25 -14.23 -3.80
C VAL A 137 4.13 -13.78 -4.97
N SER A 138 5.41 -13.52 -4.74
CA SER A 138 6.34 -13.08 -5.80
C SER A 138 7.73 -13.68 -5.65
N ARG A 139 8.53 -13.66 -6.73
CA ARG A 139 9.95 -14.03 -6.72
C ARG A 139 10.84 -12.79 -6.69
N ARG A 140 12.11 -12.94 -6.27
CA ARG A 140 13.11 -11.86 -6.39
C ARG A 140 13.24 -11.41 -7.85
N GLY A 141 13.54 -10.13 -8.07
CA GLY A 141 13.66 -9.52 -9.40
C GLY A 141 12.34 -9.18 -10.09
N THR A 142 11.20 -9.64 -9.57
CA THR A 142 9.87 -9.30 -10.10
C THR A 142 9.48 -7.85 -9.75
N ILE A 143 8.40 -7.40 -10.40
CA ILE A 143 7.84 -6.06 -10.24
C ILE A 143 6.64 -6.12 -9.27
N VAL A 144 6.55 -5.12 -8.39
CA VAL A 144 5.40 -4.83 -7.53
C VAL A 144 4.79 -3.51 -8.01
N LEU A 145 3.52 -3.53 -8.39
CA LEU A 145 2.77 -2.35 -8.82
C LEU A 145 1.90 -1.83 -7.67
N ASP A 146 1.92 -0.52 -7.45
CA ASP A 146 1.09 0.18 -6.47
C ASP A 146 0.56 1.48 -7.07
N LEU A 147 -0.76 1.63 -7.19
CA LEU A 147 -1.37 2.84 -7.74
C LEU A 147 -1.69 3.90 -6.66
N PHE A 148 -1.47 3.58 -5.39
CA PHE A 148 -1.82 4.42 -4.24
C PHE A 148 -0.62 4.51 -3.28
N GLY A 149 0.46 5.13 -3.77
CA GLY A 149 1.77 5.11 -3.12
C GLY A 149 1.80 5.66 -1.70
N GLY A 150 1.01 6.70 -1.40
CA GLY A 150 0.92 7.34 -0.09
C GLY A 150 2.29 7.68 0.48
N SER A 151 2.66 7.06 1.60
CA SER A 151 3.96 7.29 2.24
C SER A 151 5.14 6.50 1.63
N GLY A 152 4.92 5.71 0.58
CA GLY A 152 5.98 4.97 -0.12
C GLY A 152 6.42 3.68 0.56
N SER A 153 5.62 3.13 1.49
CA SER A 153 5.99 1.88 2.18
C SER A 153 6.21 0.70 1.21
N THR A 154 5.46 0.64 0.10
CA THR A 154 5.64 -0.38 -0.94
C THR A 154 6.99 -0.29 -1.63
N MET A 155 7.46 0.93 -1.94
CA MET A 155 8.78 1.16 -2.54
C MET A 155 9.90 0.58 -1.67
N ILE A 156 9.88 0.90 -0.37
CA ILE A 156 10.86 0.38 0.60
C ILE A 156 10.74 -1.13 0.77
N ALA A 157 9.52 -1.67 0.87
CA ALA A 157 9.29 -3.09 1.05
C ALA A 157 9.77 -3.93 -0.14
N ALA A 158 9.50 -3.47 -1.37
CA ALA A 158 9.98 -4.11 -2.58
C ALA A 158 11.51 -4.10 -2.64
N HIS A 159 12.15 -2.96 -2.39
CA HIS A 159 13.62 -2.86 -2.38
C HIS A 159 14.24 -3.79 -1.32
N LYS A 160 13.73 -3.77 -0.08
CA LYS A 160 14.18 -4.68 1.01
C LYS A 160 14.08 -6.16 0.65
N THR A 161 13.08 -6.51 -0.15
CA THR A 161 12.85 -7.90 -0.55
C THR A 161 13.53 -8.24 -1.87
N GLY A 162 14.25 -7.31 -2.50
CA GLY A 162 14.92 -7.54 -3.79
C GLY A 162 13.94 -7.68 -4.96
N ARG A 163 12.83 -6.93 -4.91
CA ARG A 163 11.89 -6.70 -6.01
C ARG A 163 12.03 -5.24 -6.46
N ARG A 164 11.50 -4.92 -7.64
CA ARG A 164 11.36 -3.53 -8.11
C ARG A 164 9.93 -3.07 -7.85
N ALA A 165 9.74 -1.84 -7.40
CA ALA A 165 8.40 -1.26 -7.26
C ALA A 165 8.16 -0.21 -8.34
N TYR A 166 6.94 -0.19 -8.86
CA TYR A 166 6.40 0.86 -9.72
C TYR A 166 5.24 1.45 -8.94
N VAL A 167 5.36 2.72 -8.55
CA VAL A 167 4.45 3.37 -7.62
C VAL A 167 3.88 4.63 -8.28
N CYS A 168 2.57 4.77 -8.26
CA CYS A 168 1.87 5.99 -8.63
C CYS A 168 1.35 6.70 -7.38
N GLU A 169 1.42 8.02 -7.38
CA GLU A 169 0.87 8.88 -6.35
C GLU A 169 0.36 10.15 -7.02
N LEU A 170 -0.83 10.59 -6.63
CA LEU A 170 -1.52 11.72 -7.24
C LEU A 170 -1.03 13.05 -6.66
N ASP A 171 -0.77 13.08 -5.35
CA ASP A 171 -0.35 14.29 -4.66
C ASP A 171 1.17 14.49 -4.80
N PRO A 172 1.62 15.61 -5.41
CA PRO A 172 3.05 15.91 -5.56
C PRO A 172 3.83 15.93 -4.23
N VAL A 173 3.20 16.33 -3.12
CA VAL A 173 3.85 16.34 -1.80
C VAL A 173 4.18 14.92 -1.35
N TYR A 174 3.25 13.98 -1.57
CA TYR A 174 3.51 12.58 -1.28
C TYR A 174 4.52 11.98 -2.26
N CYS A 175 4.51 12.37 -3.55
CA CYS A 175 5.57 11.99 -4.50
C CYS A 175 6.97 12.38 -3.99
N ASP A 176 7.16 13.63 -3.57
CA ASP A 176 8.45 14.11 -3.05
C ASP A 176 8.84 13.37 -1.76
N ARG A 177 7.86 13.07 -0.88
CA ARG A 177 8.06 12.30 0.35
C ARG A 177 8.50 10.86 0.06
N ILE A 178 7.88 10.20 -0.93
CA ILE A 178 8.26 8.85 -1.38
C ILE A 178 9.71 8.84 -1.86
N ILE A 179 10.09 9.83 -2.68
CA ILE A 179 11.45 9.97 -3.22
C ILE A 179 12.46 10.12 -2.09
N ARG A 180 12.28 11.11 -1.20
CA ARG A 180 13.20 11.36 -0.07
C ARG A 180 13.36 10.12 0.81
N ARG A 181 12.24 9.49 1.18
CA ARG A 181 12.25 8.29 2.03
C ARG A 181 12.98 7.13 1.36
N TRP A 182 12.87 6.99 0.03
CA TRP A 182 13.61 5.98 -0.71
C TRP A 182 15.10 6.31 -0.79
N GLU A 183 15.49 7.55 -1.13
CA GLU A 183 16.88 7.99 -1.21
C GLU A 183 17.61 7.78 0.13
N GLU A 184 16.98 8.19 1.24
CA GLU A 184 17.50 7.99 2.60
C GLU A 184 17.69 6.52 2.96
N PHE A 185 16.78 5.65 2.52
CA PHE A 185 16.83 4.22 2.82
C PHE A 185 17.85 3.49 1.93
N ALA A 186 17.83 3.76 0.63
CA ALA A 186 18.68 3.13 -0.36
C ALA A 186 20.12 3.65 -0.33
N LYS A 187 20.35 4.83 0.26
CA LYS A 187 21.62 5.56 0.20
C LYS A 187 22.04 5.82 -1.26
N ASP A 188 21.05 6.21 -2.05
CA ASP A 188 21.16 6.43 -3.50
C ASP A 188 20.32 7.65 -3.89
N GLU A 189 20.59 8.23 -5.05
CA GLU A 189 19.90 9.41 -5.56
C GLU A 189 18.85 9.04 -6.61
N ALA A 190 17.65 9.59 -6.49
CA ALA A 190 16.62 9.39 -7.49
C ALA A 190 16.98 10.13 -8.78
N GLU A 191 16.78 9.46 -9.90
CA GLU A 191 16.96 10.05 -11.23
C GLU A 191 15.61 10.43 -11.83
N LEU A 192 15.51 11.67 -12.32
CA LEU A 192 14.34 12.09 -13.10
C LEU A 192 14.49 11.62 -14.54
N VAL A 193 13.87 10.50 -14.88
CA VAL A 193 13.92 9.93 -16.24
C VAL A 193 13.05 10.72 -17.23
N ALA A 194 11.88 11.18 -16.80
CA ALA A 194 10.97 11.99 -17.63
C ALA A 194 10.05 12.85 -16.75
N CYS A 195 9.69 14.05 -17.24
CA CYS A 195 8.65 14.87 -16.62
C CYS A 195 7.86 15.65 -17.66
N GLY A 196 6.53 15.58 -17.58
CA GLY A 196 5.63 16.43 -18.37
C GLY A 196 5.38 17.81 -17.75
N LEU A 197 5.95 18.10 -16.58
CA LEU A 197 5.82 19.39 -15.89
C LEU A 197 7.09 20.23 -16.09
N ALA A 198 6.92 21.51 -16.41
CA ALA A 198 8.00 22.43 -16.75
C ALA A 198 8.87 22.89 -15.56
N SER A 199 8.87 22.21 -14.40
CA SER A 199 9.63 22.65 -13.20
C SER A 199 10.89 21.84 -12.95
N SER A 200 11.94 22.56 -12.53
CA SER A 200 13.26 22.01 -12.20
C SER A 200 13.21 21.18 -10.89
N ARG A 201 14.16 20.25 -10.70
CA ARG A 201 14.30 19.44 -9.47
C ARG A 201 14.44 20.32 -8.22
N THR A 202 15.10 21.48 -8.36
CA THR A 202 15.34 22.46 -7.29
C THR A 202 14.06 23.10 -6.78
N ASP A 203 13.09 23.37 -7.66
CA ASP A 203 11.82 24.00 -7.28
C ASP A 203 10.93 23.08 -6.43
N ARG A 204 11.04 21.75 -6.59
CA ARG A 204 10.21 20.75 -5.88
C ARG A 204 10.66 20.54 -4.45
N LEU A 205 11.98 20.47 -4.23
CA LEU A 205 12.54 20.26 -2.88
C LEU A 205 12.20 21.41 -1.93
N SER A 206 12.13 22.66 -2.41
CA SER A 206 11.73 23.82 -1.59
C SER A 206 10.25 23.83 -1.17
N ARG A 207 9.36 23.21 -1.97
CA ARG A 207 7.92 23.11 -1.68
C ARG A 207 7.62 22.02 -0.64
N ALA A 208 8.33 20.90 -0.68
CA ALA A 208 8.15 19.84 0.30
C ALA A 208 8.60 20.23 1.72
N GLU A 209 9.51 21.20 1.86
CA GLU A 209 9.96 21.73 3.17
C GLU A 209 9.00 22.77 3.77
N THR A 210 8.13 23.38 2.94
CA THR A 210 7.24 24.48 3.34
C THR A 210 5.77 24.09 3.36
N ALA A 211 5.41 22.90 2.87
CA ALA A 211 4.05 22.39 2.88
C ALA A 211 3.62 22.04 4.32
N PRO A 212 2.51 22.61 4.84
CA PRO A 212 2.01 22.24 6.16
C PRO A 212 1.56 20.78 6.17
N ASP A 213 1.79 20.08 7.28
CA ASP A 213 1.26 18.73 7.48
C ASP A 213 -0.27 18.77 7.42
N VAL A 214 -0.86 18.13 6.42
CA VAL A 214 -2.30 18.00 6.30
C VAL A 214 -2.78 17.02 7.39
N PRO A 215 -3.66 17.44 8.31
CA PRO A 215 -4.14 16.58 9.38
C PRO A 215 -4.86 15.35 8.82
N ALA A 216 -4.75 14.23 9.54
CA ALA A 216 -5.45 12.97 9.29
C ALA A 216 -6.96 13.10 9.02
N GLU A 217 -7.56 14.17 9.52
CA GLU A 217 -8.99 14.43 9.60
C GLU A 217 -9.57 14.94 8.27
N ALA A 218 -8.75 15.29 7.29
CA ALA A 218 -9.22 15.79 5.99
C ALA A 218 -9.78 14.70 5.04
N TRP A 219 -9.71 13.43 5.44
CA TRP A 219 -10.07 12.27 4.60
C TRP A 219 -10.94 11.24 5.34
N ALA A 220 -11.71 11.69 6.34
CA ALA A 220 -12.66 10.88 7.09
C ALA A 220 -14.08 10.99 6.53
#